data_AF-A0A7C6H0K5-F1
#
_entry.id   AF-A0A7C6H0K5-F1
#
_cell.length_a   1.000
_cell.length_b   1.000
_cell.length_c   1.000
_cell.angle_alpha   90.00
_cell.angle_beta   90.00
_cell.angle_gamma   90.00
#
_symmetry.space_group_name_H-M   'P 1'
#
loop_
_entity.id
_entity.type
_entity.pdbx_description
1 polymer ?
#
loop_
_entity_poly.entity_id
_entity_poly.type
_entity_poly.pdbx_seq_one_letter_code
_entity_poly.pdbx_strand_id
1 'polypeptide(L)'
;MTEKMVSFLKHIFIENIDDFDIDFEMVSRDRFKRDQINMVIVKKTPWKYHLLRQFQDGLNTIEYPYLLRFSYIVRPTMDDLVKLLDDWYQTLYHIPHNFELDATNESFLKVIYENEAEKAQYGQIIKDFKDFLDFLNYEFSIVEEVKPEEKEVKISESEMRKIVKKAEKEAEQLIEEESLLTRQVIERSDVEQLIETEKLQLNESTEEAMLKLAKQNAKEMARDRERARLNKRGNYEPVESIDDINKNSGNVDFSAKVFSVEVNEYGDRKRINLGLFDDAGGAVYANAYQNTSINDELVTEMKKWGTN
;
A
#
# COMPACT_ATOMS: atom_id res chain seq x y z
N MET A 1 36.17 12.36 13.49
CA MET A 1 35.35 13.57 13.58
C MET A 1 36.18 14.65 14.24
N THR A 2 36.42 15.74 13.54
CA THR A 2 37.13 16.93 14.05
C THR A 2 36.20 17.76 14.94
N GLU A 3 36.77 18.56 15.86
CA GLU A 3 36.00 19.49 16.70
C GLU A 3 35.17 20.48 15.87
N LYS A 4 35.66 20.85 14.68
CA LYS A 4 34.94 21.70 13.74
C LYS A 4 33.65 21.05 13.24
N MET A 5 33.69 19.77 12.90
CA MET A 5 32.50 19.02 12.48
C MET A 5 31.51 18.90 13.64
N VAL A 6 31.97 18.57 14.85
CA VAL A 6 31.10 18.52 16.05
C VAL A 6 30.40 19.85 16.29
N SER A 7 31.13 20.96 16.19
CA SER A 7 30.56 22.32 16.35
C SER A 7 29.53 22.64 15.27
N PHE A 8 29.81 22.25 14.02
CA PHE A 8 28.88 22.42 12.91
C PHE A 8 27.58 21.61 13.11
N LEU A 9 27.68 20.33 13.48
CA LEU A 9 26.50 19.48 13.73
C LEU A 9 25.63 20.04 14.87
N LYS A 10 26.25 20.59 15.92
CA LYS A 10 25.51 21.31 16.98
C LYS A 10 24.85 22.58 16.48
N HIS A 11 25.50 23.31 15.57
CA HIS A 11 24.95 24.54 15.00
C HIS A 11 23.71 24.28 14.12
N ILE A 12 23.68 23.12 13.45
CA ILE A 12 22.49 22.65 12.71
C ILE A 12 21.54 21.80 13.57
N PHE A 13 21.65 21.91 14.90
CA PHE A 13 20.75 21.30 15.89
C PHE A 13 20.68 19.76 15.86
N ILE A 14 21.77 19.08 15.48
CA ILE A 14 21.87 17.62 15.61
C ILE A 14 22.28 17.27 17.04
N GLU A 15 21.41 16.58 17.76
CA GLU A 15 21.64 16.14 19.14
C GLU A 15 22.55 14.90 19.22
N ASN A 16 22.25 13.88 18.42
CA ASN A 16 22.97 12.59 18.43
C ASN A 16 24.14 12.61 17.44
N ILE A 17 25.23 13.27 17.82
CA ILE A 17 26.41 13.44 16.96
C ILE A 17 27.13 12.10 16.71
N ASP A 18 27.06 11.16 17.65
CA ASP A 18 27.77 9.89 17.58
C ASP A 18 27.24 8.95 16.49
N ASP A 19 26.00 9.15 16.05
CA ASP A 19 25.39 8.37 14.95
C ASP A 19 25.96 8.77 13.58
N PHE A 20 26.63 9.92 13.49
CA PHE A 20 27.17 10.46 12.26
C PHE A 20 28.65 10.11 12.10
N ASP A 21 28.98 9.43 11.01
CA ASP A 21 30.35 9.03 10.66
C ASP A 21 30.96 9.96 9.58
N ILE A 22 30.73 11.26 9.73
CA ILE A 22 31.16 12.32 8.82
C ILE A 22 32.27 13.19 9.41
N ASP A 23 33.06 13.81 8.54
CA ASP A 23 34.06 14.82 8.90
C ASP A 23 34.27 15.82 7.76
N PHE A 24 34.82 16.98 8.08
CA PHE A 24 35.18 17.96 7.04
C PHE A 24 36.52 17.60 6.42
N GLU A 25 36.53 17.43 5.10
CA GLU A 25 37.77 17.36 4.32
C GLU A 25 38.27 18.77 4.01
N MET A 26 37.35 19.63 3.57
CA MET A 26 37.65 21.00 3.22
C MET A 26 36.47 21.91 3.58
N VAL A 27 36.78 23.05 4.20
CA VAL A 27 35.85 24.15 4.39
C VAL A 27 36.56 25.43 3.94
N SER A 28 36.01 26.10 2.92
CA SER A 28 36.62 27.31 2.37
C SER A 28 35.55 28.26 1.86
N ARG A 29 35.86 29.56 1.82
CA ARG A 29 35.01 30.53 1.14
C ARG A 29 35.28 30.49 -0.36
N ASP A 30 34.23 30.62 -1.16
CA ASP A 30 34.40 30.72 -2.61
C ASP A 30 35.25 31.94 -2.96
N ARG A 31 36.22 31.76 -3.86
CA ARG A 31 37.13 32.82 -4.31
C ARG A 31 36.39 33.90 -5.10
N PHE A 32 35.34 33.52 -5.82
CA PHE A 32 34.55 34.40 -6.67
C PHE A 32 33.32 34.96 -5.93
N LYS A 33 32.80 34.24 -4.92
CA LYS A 33 31.68 34.66 -4.07
C LYS A 33 32.04 34.55 -2.59
N ARG A 34 32.58 35.61 -2.01
CA ARG A 34 33.10 35.59 -0.62
C ARG A 34 32.06 35.26 0.45
N ASP A 35 30.78 35.47 0.14
CA ASP A 35 29.66 35.18 1.04
C ASP A 35 29.27 33.69 1.03
N GLN A 36 29.73 32.93 0.04
CA GLN A 36 29.42 31.51 -0.12
C GLN A 36 30.48 30.63 0.54
N ILE A 37 30.02 29.67 1.35
CA ILE A 37 30.88 28.67 2.00
C ILE A 37 30.81 27.34 1.26
N ASN A 38 31.95 26.87 0.77
CA ASN A 38 32.10 25.59 0.10
C ASN A 38 32.60 24.56 1.11
N MET A 39 31.81 23.50 1.31
CA MET A 39 32.05 22.41 2.25
C MET A 39 32.19 21.08 1.49
N VAL A 40 33.27 20.36 1.79
CA VAL A 40 33.47 18.98 1.35
C VAL A 40 33.47 18.11 2.60
N ILE A 41 32.50 17.19 2.67
CA ILE A 41 32.30 16.29 3.79
C ILE A 41 32.73 14.88 3.36
N VAL A 42 33.67 14.30 4.10
CA VAL A 42 34.00 12.88 3.98
C VAL A 42 33.08 12.08 4.87
N LYS A 43 32.46 11.05 4.33
CA LYS A 43 31.69 10.05 5.08
C LYS A 43 32.37 8.69 5.01
N LYS A 44 32.37 7.95 6.13
CA LYS A 44 32.97 6.60 6.16
C LYS A 44 32.10 5.57 5.43
N THR A 45 30.81 5.53 5.74
CA THR A 45 29.83 4.57 5.19
C THR A 45 28.80 5.26 4.28
N PRO A 46 28.02 4.51 3.48
CA PRO A 46 26.86 5.05 2.76
C PRO A 46 25.83 5.71 3.67
N TRP A 47 24.99 6.57 3.10
CA TRP A 47 23.97 7.27 3.87
C TRP A 47 22.82 6.33 4.21
N LYS A 48 22.39 6.36 5.47
CA LYS A 48 21.07 5.87 5.86
C LYS A 48 20.09 7.03 5.71
N TYR A 49 18.93 6.78 5.11
CA TYR A 49 18.04 7.86 4.71
C TYR A 49 17.57 8.71 5.91
N HIS A 50 17.25 8.10 7.04
CA HIS A 50 16.81 8.84 8.24
C HIS A 50 17.87 9.81 8.78
N LEU A 51 19.16 9.42 8.79
CA LEU A 51 20.26 10.30 9.21
C LEU A 51 20.48 11.42 8.20
N LEU A 52 20.37 11.11 6.91
CA LEU A 52 20.49 12.11 5.86
C LEU A 52 19.36 13.13 5.93
N ARG A 53 18.13 12.69 6.19
CA ARG A 53 16.97 13.57 6.36
C ARG A 53 17.18 14.53 7.54
N GLN A 54 17.58 13.99 8.69
CA GLN A 54 17.92 14.81 9.85
C GLN A 54 19.02 15.83 9.53
N PHE A 55 20.02 15.43 8.75
CA PHE A 55 21.07 16.32 8.30
C PHE A 55 20.57 17.41 7.34
N GLN A 56 19.74 17.07 6.36
CA GLN A 56 19.11 18.01 5.42
C GLN A 56 18.19 19.00 6.15
N ASP A 57 17.41 18.54 7.12
CA ASP A 57 16.57 19.38 7.95
C ASP A 57 17.42 20.38 8.76
N GLY A 58 18.56 19.93 9.29
CA GLY A 58 19.55 20.80 9.93
C GLY A 58 20.18 21.81 8.95
N LEU A 59 20.48 21.42 7.72
CA LEU A 59 21.02 22.33 6.71
C LEU A 59 20.05 23.48 6.36
N ASN A 60 18.74 23.28 6.50
CA ASN A 60 17.74 24.31 6.27
C ASN A 60 17.80 25.45 7.31
N THR A 61 18.49 25.27 8.44
CA THR A 61 18.68 26.34 9.43
C THR A 61 19.83 27.28 9.08
N ILE A 62 20.61 26.97 8.05
CA ILE A 62 21.77 27.77 7.63
C ILE A 62 21.29 28.95 6.78
N GLU A 63 21.51 30.18 7.27
CA GLU A 63 21.08 31.41 6.58
C GLU A 63 22.03 31.86 5.46
N TYR A 64 23.31 31.46 5.52
CA TYR A 64 24.30 31.87 4.52
C TYR A 64 24.31 30.93 3.31
N PRO A 65 24.65 31.43 2.11
CA PRO A 65 24.75 30.56 0.93
C PRO A 65 25.90 29.57 1.10
N TYR A 66 25.64 28.31 0.78
CA TYR A 66 26.65 27.26 0.85
C TYR A 66 26.58 26.33 -0.35
N LEU A 67 27.69 25.62 -0.59
CA LEU A 67 27.75 24.49 -1.50
C LEU A 67 28.33 23.30 -0.75
N LEU A 68 27.66 22.17 -0.87
CA LEU A 68 28.00 20.94 -0.21
C LEU A 68 28.41 19.88 -1.23
N ARG A 69 29.46 19.13 -0.94
CA ARG A 69 29.85 17.93 -1.68
C ARG A 69 30.23 16.83 -0.72
N PHE A 70 29.92 15.59 -1.09
CA PHE A 70 30.29 14.41 -0.33
C PHE A 70 31.40 13.62 -1.01
N SER A 71 32.31 13.12 -0.20
CA SER A 71 33.30 12.11 -0.58
C SER A 71 33.14 10.91 0.35
N TYR A 72 33.33 9.70 -0.17
CA TYR A 72 33.09 8.46 0.58
C TYR A 72 34.37 7.64 0.68
N ILE A 73 34.67 7.15 1.89
CA ILE A 73 35.78 6.22 2.10
C ILE A 73 35.39 4.83 1.60
N VAL A 74 34.22 4.36 1.98
CA VAL A 74 33.63 3.13 1.44
C VAL A 74 32.66 3.51 0.33
N ARG A 75 32.90 2.98 -0.87
CA ARG A 75 32.00 3.18 -2.01
C ARG A 75 30.64 2.54 -1.71
N PRO A 76 29.53 3.24 -1.95
CA PRO A 76 28.20 2.64 -1.81
C PRO A 76 28.04 1.46 -2.75
N THR A 77 27.30 0.45 -2.31
CA THR A 77 26.97 -0.74 -3.09
C THR A 77 25.56 -0.64 -3.67
N MET A 78 25.21 -1.53 -4.61
CA MET A 78 23.85 -1.59 -5.16
C MET A 78 22.80 -1.92 -4.09
N ASP A 79 23.13 -2.75 -3.11
CA ASP A 79 22.23 -3.05 -1.98
C ASP A 79 21.96 -1.80 -1.14
N ASP A 80 22.98 -0.96 -0.91
CA ASP A 80 22.81 0.32 -0.23
C ASP A 80 21.94 1.28 -1.05
N LEU A 81 22.09 1.28 -2.38
CA LEU A 81 21.27 2.11 -3.28
C LEU A 81 19.80 1.71 -3.25
N VAL A 82 19.50 0.41 -3.30
CA VAL A 82 18.12 -0.11 -3.25
C VAL A 82 17.49 0.22 -1.89
N LYS A 83 18.20 -0.03 -0.79
CA LYS A 83 17.73 0.37 0.55
C LYS A 83 17.49 1.87 0.67
N LEU A 84 18.39 2.68 0.11
CA LEU A 84 18.24 4.13 0.11
C LEU A 84 17.01 4.57 -0.70
N LEU A 85 16.76 3.94 -1.85
CA LEU A 85 15.58 4.19 -2.68
C LEU A 85 14.30 3.80 -1.93
N ASP A 86 14.27 2.62 -1.31
CA ASP A 86 13.13 2.11 -0.56
C ASP A 86 12.78 3.04 0.61
N ASP A 87 13.78 3.38 1.43
CA ASP A 87 13.60 4.27 2.57
C ASP A 87 13.15 5.68 2.11
N TRP A 88 13.78 6.22 1.06
CA TRP A 88 13.45 7.53 0.49
C TRP A 88 12.02 7.56 -0.04
N TYR A 89 11.63 6.56 -0.83
CA TYR A 89 10.33 6.46 -1.46
C TYR A 89 9.23 6.29 -0.41
N GLN A 90 9.40 5.35 0.52
CA GLN A 90 8.42 5.11 1.60
C GLN A 90 8.25 6.32 2.50
N THR A 91 9.32 7.09 2.73
CA THR A 91 9.22 8.27 3.57
C THR A 91 8.47 9.42 2.89
N LEU A 92 8.60 9.57 1.58
CA LEU A 92 7.93 10.62 0.81
C LEU A 92 6.48 10.27 0.43
N TYR A 93 6.23 9.01 0.06
CA TYR A 93 4.93 8.56 -0.48
C TYR A 93 4.13 7.71 0.50
N HIS A 94 4.71 7.32 1.64
CA HIS A 94 4.07 6.49 2.68
C HIS A 94 3.58 5.11 2.21
N ILE A 95 4.08 4.64 1.07
CA ILE A 95 3.69 3.38 0.41
C ILE A 95 4.97 2.80 -0.23
N PRO A 96 5.15 1.46 -0.29
CA PRO A 96 6.23 0.86 -1.09
C PRO A 96 6.09 1.19 -2.57
N HIS A 97 7.21 1.18 -3.31
CA HIS A 97 7.17 1.36 -4.75
C HIS A 97 6.55 0.14 -5.43
N ASN A 98 5.83 0.37 -6.53
CA ASN A 98 5.16 -0.69 -7.30
C ASN A 98 5.89 -1.06 -8.60
N PHE A 99 7.03 -0.44 -8.90
CA PHE A 99 7.84 -0.77 -10.07
C PHE A 99 8.89 -1.84 -9.74
N GLU A 100 9.26 -2.63 -10.76
CA GLU A 100 10.29 -3.65 -10.64
C GLU A 100 11.68 -3.02 -10.75
N LEU A 101 12.59 -3.47 -9.87
CA LEU A 101 13.99 -3.06 -9.85
C LEU A 101 14.86 -4.24 -10.24
N ASP A 102 15.69 -4.06 -11.27
CA ASP A 102 16.75 -4.99 -11.64
C ASP A 102 18.11 -4.40 -11.22
N ALA A 103 18.66 -4.97 -10.15
CA ALA A 103 19.96 -4.62 -9.58
C ALA A 103 21.06 -5.63 -9.96
N THR A 104 20.90 -6.39 -11.06
CA THR A 104 21.86 -7.42 -11.48
C THR A 104 23.23 -6.82 -11.87
N ASN A 105 23.27 -5.55 -12.27
CA ASN A 105 24.52 -4.86 -12.64
C ASN A 105 24.97 -3.93 -11.52
N GLU A 106 26.27 -3.98 -11.16
CA GLU A 106 26.84 -3.14 -10.10
C GLU A 106 26.94 -1.66 -10.46
N SER A 107 26.78 -1.29 -11.74
CA SER A 107 27.01 0.08 -12.23
C SER A 107 25.73 0.86 -12.54
N PHE A 108 24.60 0.19 -12.73
CA PHE A 108 23.35 0.86 -13.05
C PHE A 108 22.15 0.12 -12.47
N LEU A 109 21.17 0.90 -11.99
CA LEU A 109 19.88 0.39 -11.54
C LEU A 109 18.91 0.44 -12.72
N LYS A 110 18.32 -0.70 -13.08
CA LYS A 110 17.25 -0.76 -14.07
C LYS A 110 15.89 -0.65 -13.37
N VAL A 111 15.11 0.33 -13.78
CA VAL A 111 13.69 0.47 -13.39
C VAL A 111 12.84 -0.05 -14.53
N ILE A 112 12.09 -1.11 -14.28
CA ILE A 112 11.24 -1.78 -15.25
C ILE A 112 9.79 -1.37 -14.98
N TYR A 113 9.16 -0.73 -15.97
CA TYR A 113 7.75 -0.34 -15.93
C TYR A 113 6.90 -1.35 -16.70
N GLU A 114 5.67 -1.61 -16.24
CA GLU A 114 4.74 -2.49 -16.96
C GLU A 114 4.19 -1.81 -18.22
N ASN A 115 3.91 -0.50 -18.13
CA ASN A 115 3.27 0.26 -19.21
C ASN A 115 3.89 1.66 -19.37
N GLU A 116 3.72 2.27 -20.55
CA GLU A 116 4.12 3.67 -20.78
C GLU A 116 3.39 4.66 -19.84
N ALA A 117 2.17 4.33 -19.42
CA ALA A 117 1.42 5.13 -18.45
C ALA A 117 2.09 5.17 -17.07
N GLU A 118 2.66 4.04 -16.62
CA GLU A 118 3.41 3.99 -15.36
C GLU A 118 4.70 4.80 -15.46
N LYS A 119 5.40 4.70 -16.60
CA LYS A 119 6.57 5.54 -16.86
C LYS A 119 6.25 7.03 -16.78
N ALA A 120 5.08 7.46 -17.27
CA ALA A 120 4.65 8.85 -17.16
C ALA A 120 4.35 9.24 -15.70
N GLN A 121 3.80 8.33 -14.90
CA GLN A 121 3.47 8.57 -13.49
C GLN A 121 4.74 8.62 -12.60
N TYR A 122 5.65 7.66 -12.76
CA TYR A 122 6.86 7.53 -11.94
C TYR A 122 8.07 8.26 -12.50
N GLY A 123 8.03 8.73 -13.76
CA GLY A 123 9.16 9.38 -14.40
C GLY A 123 9.66 10.63 -13.68
N GLN A 124 8.74 11.44 -13.12
CA GLN A 124 9.14 12.58 -12.29
C GLN A 124 9.77 12.12 -10.98
N ILE A 125 9.25 11.07 -10.36
CA ILE A 125 9.74 10.52 -9.10
C ILE A 125 11.17 9.98 -9.26
N ILE A 126 11.41 9.20 -10.32
CA ILE A 126 12.74 8.67 -10.62
C ILE A 126 13.70 9.79 -11.00
N LYS A 127 13.22 10.85 -11.66
CA LYS A 127 14.04 12.04 -11.92
C LYS A 127 14.43 12.74 -10.62
N ASP A 128 13.50 12.94 -9.70
CA ASP A 128 13.79 13.55 -8.40
C ASP A 128 14.79 12.69 -7.60
N PHE A 129 14.69 11.36 -7.72
CA PHE A 129 15.67 10.45 -7.13
C PHE A 129 17.05 10.53 -7.81
N LYS A 130 17.13 10.71 -9.14
CA LYS A 130 18.40 10.97 -9.85
C LYS A 130 19.06 12.25 -9.33
N ASP A 131 18.29 13.33 -9.23
CA ASP A 131 18.78 14.61 -8.70
C ASP A 131 19.25 14.48 -7.24
N PHE A 132 18.58 13.62 -6.46
CA PHE A 132 18.95 13.28 -5.09
C PHE A 132 20.26 12.47 -5.01
N LEU A 133 20.49 11.52 -5.92
CA LEU A 133 21.78 10.79 -6.02
C LEU A 133 22.93 11.72 -6.44
N ASP A 134 22.66 12.66 -7.35
CA ASP A 134 23.62 13.68 -7.76
C ASP A 134 23.99 14.59 -6.58
N PHE A 135 23.02 14.99 -5.74
CA PHE A 135 23.29 15.70 -4.49
C PHE A 135 24.19 14.90 -3.55
N LEU A 136 23.96 13.59 -3.43
CA LEU A 136 24.81 12.70 -2.64
C LEU A 136 26.16 12.39 -3.28
N ASN A 137 26.38 12.78 -4.54
CA ASN A 137 27.57 12.46 -5.32
C ASN A 137 27.79 10.94 -5.44
N TYR A 138 26.71 10.17 -5.68
CA TYR A 138 26.76 8.73 -5.91
C TYR A 138 27.01 8.42 -7.39
N GLU A 139 27.97 7.55 -7.68
CA GLU A 139 28.38 7.20 -9.06
C GLU A 139 27.47 6.13 -9.71
N PHE A 140 26.14 6.23 -9.56
CA PHE A 140 25.19 5.29 -10.15
C PHE A 140 24.39 5.93 -11.27
N SER A 141 24.12 5.16 -12.32
CA SER A 141 23.20 5.55 -13.40
C SER A 141 21.89 4.79 -13.28
N ILE A 142 20.75 5.47 -13.44
CA ILE A 142 19.42 4.83 -13.45
C ILE A 142 18.93 4.75 -14.90
N VAL A 143 18.72 3.52 -15.37
CA VAL A 143 18.21 3.20 -16.72
C VAL A 143 16.74 2.81 -16.60
N GLU A 144 15.91 3.40 -17.45
CA GLU A 144 14.47 3.17 -17.46
C GLU A 144 14.08 2.31 -18.66
N GLU A 145 13.47 1.16 -18.42
CA GLU A 145 13.01 0.21 -19.43
C GLU A 145 11.50 -0.02 -19.27
N VAL A 146 10.76 -0.05 -20.37
CA VAL A 146 9.34 -0.44 -20.36
C VAL A 146 9.30 -1.86 -20.85
N LYS A 147 8.63 -2.77 -20.12
CA LYS A 147 8.42 -4.14 -20.62
C LYS A 147 7.81 -4.03 -22.02
N PRO A 148 8.39 -4.67 -23.04
CA PRO A 148 7.72 -4.71 -24.33
C PRO A 148 6.37 -5.38 -24.08
N GLU A 149 5.28 -4.70 -24.45
CA GLU A 149 3.95 -5.31 -24.44
C GLU A 149 4.10 -6.69 -25.08
N GLU A 150 3.82 -7.74 -24.32
CA GLU A 150 3.60 -9.05 -24.90
C GLU A 150 2.44 -8.84 -25.85
N LYS A 151 2.74 -8.62 -27.14
CA LYS A 151 1.74 -8.71 -28.18
C LYS A 151 1.19 -10.11 -27.99
N GLU A 152 0.00 -10.20 -27.41
CA GLU A 152 -0.81 -11.41 -27.46
C GLU A 152 -0.72 -11.86 -28.91
N VAL A 153 0.00 -12.95 -29.14
CA VAL A 153 -0.07 -13.60 -30.43
C VAL A 153 -1.50 -14.06 -30.47
N LYS A 154 -2.36 -13.28 -31.13
CA LYS A 154 -3.70 -13.69 -31.53
C LYS A 154 -3.50 -14.84 -32.49
N ILE A 155 -3.23 -16.02 -31.95
CA ILE A 155 -3.37 -17.28 -32.67
C ILE A 155 -4.81 -17.24 -33.15
N SER A 156 -5.00 -17.19 -34.47
CA SER A 156 -6.34 -17.06 -35.01
C SER A 156 -7.18 -18.24 -34.51
N GLU A 157 -8.48 -18.05 -34.28
CA GLU A 157 -9.39 -19.17 -33.94
C GLU A 157 -9.27 -20.33 -34.94
N SER A 158 -8.84 -20.04 -36.18
CA SER A 158 -8.58 -21.03 -37.22
C SER A 158 -7.37 -21.92 -36.93
N GLU A 159 -6.33 -21.41 -36.27
CA GLU A 159 -5.13 -22.16 -35.88
C GLU A 159 -5.35 -22.94 -34.60
N MET A 160 -6.05 -22.35 -33.62
CA MET A 160 -6.51 -23.08 -32.42
C MET A 160 -7.41 -24.26 -32.79
N ARG A 161 -8.36 -24.08 -33.72
CA ARG A 161 -9.20 -25.20 -34.21
C ARG A 161 -8.40 -26.29 -34.92
N LYS A 162 -7.30 -25.96 -35.60
CA LYS A 162 -6.42 -26.96 -36.24
C LYS A 162 -5.62 -27.74 -35.21
N ILE A 163 -5.16 -27.09 -34.15
CA ILE A 163 -4.41 -27.73 -33.05
C ILE A 163 -5.36 -28.65 -32.26
N VAL A 164 -6.57 -28.18 -31.92
CA VAL A 164 -7.58 -28.99 -31.22
C VAL A 164 -8.02 -30.20 -32.06
N LYS A 165 -8.30 -30.04 -33.36
CA LYS A 165 -8.63 -31.18 -34.25
C LYS A 165 -7.52 -32.20 -34.38
N LYS A 166 -6.26 -31.78 -34.26
CA LYS A 166 -5.12 -32.70 -34.35
C LYS A 166 -4.94 -33.47 -33.04
N ALA A 167 -5.14 -32.81 -31.90
CA ALA A 167 -5.14 -33.45 -30.59
C ALA A 167 -6.32 -34.40 -30.39
N GLU A 168 -7.53 -34.06 -30.88
CA GLU A 168 -8.70 -34.95 -30.83
C GLU A 168 -8.48 -36.22 -31.66
N LYS A 169 -7.87 -36.11 -32.85
CA LYS A 169 -7.54 -37.28 -33.67
C LYS A 169 -6.47 -38.17 -33.06
N GLU A 170 -5.48 -37.60 -32.40
CA GLU A 170 -4.45 -38.38 -31.69
C GLU A 170 -5.03 -39.05 -30.44
N ALA A 171 -5.98 -38.40 -29.74
CA ALA A 171 -6.69 -38.97 -28.60
C ALA A 171 -7.66 -40.10 -29.02
N GLU A 172 -8.41 -39.96 -30.12
CA GLU A 172 -9.27 -41.03 -30.65
C GLU A 172 -8.45 -42.26 -31.05
N GLN A 173 -7.26 -42.07 -31.64
CA GLN A 173 -6.37 -43.19 -31.99
C GLN A 173 -5.84 -43.93 -30.76
N LEU A 174 -5.51 -43.21 -29.69
CA LEU A 174 -5.09 -43.82 -28.41
C LEU A 174 -6.22 -44.58 -27.72
N ILE A 175 -7.45 -44.06 -27.76
CA ILE A 175 -8.63 -44.71 -27.18
C ILE A 175 -9.02 -45.96 -27.98
N GLU A 176 -8.90 -45.93 -29.31
CA GLU A 176 -9.19 -47.09 -30.17
C GLU A 176 -8.17 -48.22 -29.94
N GLU A 177 -6.89 -47.90 -29.74
CA GLU A 177 -5.85 -48.88 -29.37
C GLU A 177 -6.06 -49.47 -27.95
N GLU A 178 -6.50 -48.67 -26.97
CA GLU A 178 -6.79 -49.16 -25.61
C GLU A 178 -8.05 -50.03 -25.54
N SER A 179 -9.05 -49.76 -26.40
CA SER A 179 -10.32 -50.49 -26.44
C SER A 179 -10.22 -51.94 -26.94
N LEU A 180 -9.09 -52.30 -27.60
CA LEU A 180 -8.84 -53.66 -28.09
C LEU A 180 -8.28 -54.61 -27.03
N LEU A 181 -7.83 -54.10 -25.87
CA LEU A 181 -7.13 -54.90 -24.84
C LEU A 181 -7.99 -55.33 -23.65
N THR A 182 -9.24 -54.89 -23.53
CA THR A 182 -10.07 -55.25 -22.36
C THR A 182 -11.51 -55.58 -22.74
N ARG A 183 -11.74 -56.80 -23.27
CA ARG A 183 -13.07 -57.41 -23.28
C ARG A 183 -13.26 -58.26 -22.02
N GLN A 184 -13.93 -57.71 -21.02
CA GLN A 184 -14.80 -58.49 -20.14
C GLN A 184 -16.21 -57.89 -20.18
N VAL A 185 -17.15 -58.74 -20.57
CA VAL A 185 -18.58 -58.44 -20.68
C VAL A 185 -19.17 -58.54 -19.27
N ILE A 186 -19.74 -57.44 -18.77
CA ILE A 186 -20.71 -57.45 -17.66
C ILE A 186 -21.89 -56.59 -18.11
N GLU A 187 -23.09 -57.16 -18.05
CA GLU A 187 -24.35 -56.59 -18.54
C GLU A 187 -24.73 -55.30 -17.79
N ARG A 188 -24.87 -54.19 -18.54
CA ARG A 188 -25.14 -52.82 -18.07
C ARG A 188 -26.62 -52.46 -18.29
N SER A 189 -27.45 -52.62 -17.27
CA SER A 189 -28.83 -52.11 -17.31
C SER A 189 -29.21 -51.42 -16.00
N ASP A 190 -28.79 -51.98 -14.86
CA ASP A 190 -29.35 -51.54 -13.57
C ASP A 190 -28.37 -50.65 -12.75
N VAL A 191 -27.10 -50.61 -13.13
CA VAL A 191 -26.05 -49.81 -12.46
C VAL A 191 -26.04 -48.34 -12.94
N GLU A 192 -26.40 -48.09 -14.20
CA GLU A 192 -26.41 -46.74 -14.77
C GLU A 192 -27.53 -45.87 -14.18
N GLN A 193 -28.69 -46.46 -13.86
CA GLN A 193 -29.82 -45.73 -13.25
C GLN A 193 -29.53 -45.31 -11.79
N LEU A 194 -28.80 -46.13 -11.03
CA LEU A 194 -28.40 -45.78 -9.66
C LEU A 194 -27.34 -44.67 -9.65
N ILE A 195 -26.36 -44.72 -10.56
CA ILE A 195 -25.30 -43.70 -10.68
C ILE A 195 -25.85 -42.35 -11.14
N GLU A 196 -26.85 -42.31 -12.04
CA GLU A 196 -27.48 -41.06 -12.46
C GLU A 196 -28.30 -40.40 -11.33
N THR A 197 -29.03 -41.20 -10.54
CA THR A 197 -29.81 -40.65 -9.41
C THR A 197 -28.93 -40.15 -8.26
N GLU A 198 -27.81 -40.81 -7.95
CA GLU A 198 -26.84 -40.31 -6.97
C GLU A 198 -26.13 -39.04 -7.47
N LYS A 199 -25.76 -38.97 -8.75
CA LYS A 199 -25.12 -37.77 -9.33
C LYS A 199 -26.05 -36.56 -9.32
N LEU A 200 -27.35 -36.74 -9.59
CA LEU A 200 -28.32 -35.64 -9.53
C LEU A 200 -28.52 -35.12 -8.09
N GLN A 201 -28.64 -36.03 -7.11
CA GLN A 201 -28.80 -35.63 -5.70
C GLN A 201 -27.52 -35.00 -5.11
N LEU A 202 -26.35 -35.46 -5.54
CA LEU A 202 -25.07 -34.87 -5.15
C LEU A 202 -24.90 -33.48 -5.78
N ASN A 203 -25.31 -33.27 -7.03
CA ASN A 203 -25.27 -31.96 -7.69
C ASN A 203 -26.25 -30.97 -7.07
N GLU A 204 -27.50 -31.36 -6.77
CA GLU A 204 -28.47 -30.44 -6.14
C GLU A 204 -28.04 -30.00 -4.73
N SER A 205 -27.54 -30.94 -3.92
CA SER A 205 -27.07 -30.63 -2.56
C SER A 205 -25.79 -29.78 -2.55
N THR A 206 -24.90 -29.99 -3.51
CA THR A 206 -23.67 -29.19 -3.66
C THR A 206 -23.96 -27.80 -4.23
N GLU A 207 -24.88 -27.68 -5.17
CA GLU A 207 -25.33 -26.40 -5.70
C GLU A 207 -26.03 -25.57 -4.61
N GLU A 208 -26.91 -26.16 -3.79
CA GLU A 208 -27.54 -25.47 -2.68
C GLU A 208 -26.53 -25.00 -1.61
N ALA A 209 -25.54 -25.83 -1.29
CA ALA A 209 -24.46 -25.47 -0.36
C ALA A 209 -23.59 -24.34 -0.94
N MET A 210 -23.24 -24.42 -2.23
CA MET A 210 -22.46 -23.41 -2.93
C MET A 210 -23.22 -22.09 -3.04
N LEU A 211 -24.54 -22.14 -3.25
CA LEU A 211 -25.40 -20.96 -3.37
C LEU A 211 -25.67 -20.30 -2.01
N LYS A 212 -25.70 -21.08 -0.91
CA LYS A 212 -25.69 -20.54 0.47
C LYS A 212 -24.37 -19.86 0.80
N LEU A 213 -23.25 -20.47 0.43
CA LEU A 213 -21.91 -19.93 0.67
C LEU A 213 -21.66 -18.67 -0.17
N ALA A 214 -22.10 -18.65 -1.43
CA ALA A 214 -22.08 -17.46 -2.29
C ALA A 214 -22.95 -16.32 -1.73
N LYS A 215 -24.13 -16.63 -1.18
CA LYS A 215 -24.99 -15.63 -0.51
C LYS A 215 -24.36 -15.08 0.77
N GLN A 216 -23.67 -15.91 1.55
CA GLN A 216 -22.94 -15.46 2.74
C GLN A 216 -21.74 -14.57 2.36
N ASN A 217 -20.94 -15.00 1.39
CA ASN A 217 -19.81 -14.21 0.87
C ASN A 217 -20.26 -12.89 0.23
N ALA A 218 -21.39 -12.87 -0.47
CA ALA A 218 -21.96 -11.65 -1.03
C ALA A 218 -22.43 -10.67 0.08
N LYS A 219 -22.97 -11.20 1.18
CA LYS A 219 -23.37 -10.40 2.34
C LYS A 219 -22.17 -9.85 3.12
N GLU A 220 -21.10 -10.63 3.25
CA GLU A 220 -19.83 -10.17 3.83
C GLU A 220 -19.16 -9.13 2.94
N MET A 221 -19.08 -9.35 1.62
CA MET A 221 -18.57 -8.34 0.69
C MET A 221 -19.40 -7.06 0.69
N ALA A 222 -20.71 -7.13 0.89
CA ALA A 222 -21.55 -5.94 1.03
C ALA A 222 -21.22 -5.17 2.31
N ARG A 223 -21.05 -5.88 3.44
CA ARG A 223 -20.61 -5.27 4.71
C ARG A 223 -19.21 -4.69 4.61
N ASP A 224 -18.28 -5.37 3.95
CA ASP A 224 -16.91 -4.88 3.75
C ASP A 224 -16.86 -3.70 2.77
N ARG A 225 -17.74 -3.65 1.77
CA ARG A 225 -17.92 -2.47 0.92
C ARG A 225 -18.50 -1.29 1.69
N GLU A 226 -19.43 -1.51 2.61
CA GLU A 226 -19.93 -0.46 3.52
C GLU A 226 -18.83 0.03 4.48
N ARG A 227 -18.05 -0.88 5.07
CA ARG A 227 -16.88 -0.59 5.92
C ARG A 227 -15.79 0.19 5.19
N ALA A 228 -15.44 -0.21 3.96
CA ALA A 228 -14.47 0.49 3.13
C ALA A 228 -14.95 1.90 2.73
N ARG A 229 -16.28 2.09 2.61
CA ARG A 229 -16.88 3.40 2.34
C ARG A 229 -16.81 4.35 3.54
N LEU A 230 -16.92 3.82 4.76
CA LEU A 230 -16.75 4.56 6.01
C LEU A 230 -15.28 4.96 6.24
N ASN A 231 -14.33 4.06 5.93
CA ASN A 231 -12.89 4.31 6.08
C ASN A 231 -12.35 5.45 5.19
N LYS A 232 -13.00 5.76 4.06
CA LYS A 232 -12.62 6.90 3.20
C LYS A 232 -12.82 8.28 3.84
N ARG A 233 -13.56 8.41 4.95
CA ARG A 233 -13.92 9.71 5.54
C ARG A 233 -13.32 10.00 6.91
N GLY A 234 -12.45 9.15 7.44
CA GLY A 234 -11.80 9.46 8.72
C GLY A 234 -10.96 8.36 9.35
N ASN A 235 -10.62 7.25 8.67
CA ASN A 235 -9.82 6.17 9.26
C ASN A 235 -10.37 5.71 10.63
N TYR A 236 -11.64 5.29 10.65
CA TYR A 236 -12.31 4.85 11.87
C TYR A 236 -11.90 3.41 12.21
N GLU A 237 -11.48 3.17 13.44
CA GLU A 237 -11.12 1.84 13.95
C GLU A 237 -12.33 1.20 14.64
N PRO A 238 -12.71 -0.05 14.28
CA PRO A 238 -13.84 -0.71 14.91
C PRO A 238 -13.50 -1.10 16.35
N VAL A 239 -14.41 -0.83 17.27
CA VAL A 239 -14.27 -1.20 18.68
C VAL A 239 -15.47 -2.06 19.08
N GLU A 240 -15.21 -3.19 19.76
CA GLU A 240 -16.25 -4.14 20.15
C GLU A 240 -17.08 -3.65 21.33
N SER A 241 -16.48 -2.88 22.26
CA SER A 241 -17.19 -2.31 23.39
C SER A 241 -16.88 -0.84 23.61
N ILE A 242 -17.87 -0.09 24.10
CA ILE A 242 -17.73 1.32 24.46
C ILE A 242 -16.68 1.52 25.56
N ASP A 243 -16.48 0.55 26.45
CA ASP A 243 -15.52 0.65 27.56
C ASP A 243 -14.05 0.75 27.10
N ASP A 244 -13.75 0.27 25.89
CA ASP A 244 -12.42 0.34 25.30
C ASP A 244 -12.13 1.72 24.66
N ILE A 245 -13.14 2.61 24.60
CA ILE A 245 -12.99 3.96 24.07
C ILE A 245 -12.38 4.88 25.15
N ASN A 246 -11.12 5.24 24.98
CA ASN A 246 -10.38 6.17 25.82
C ASN A 246 -10.06 7.48 25.07
N LYS A 247 -9.45 8.45 25.78
CA LYS A 247 -9.11 9.78 25.22
C LYS A 247 -8.14 9.73 24.02
N ASN A 248 -7.47 8.60 23.81
CA ASN A 248 -6.49 8.38 22.74
C ASN A 248 -6.99 7.40 21.66
N SER A 249 -8.24 6.93 21.70
CA SER A 249 -8.76 5.94 20.75
C SER A 249 -8.98 6.48 19.33
N GLY A 250 -8.70 7.76 19.08
CA GLY A 250 -8.81 8.35 17.75
C GLY A 250 -10.25 8.34 17.21
N ASN A 251 -10.40 8.02 15.92
CA ASN A 251 -11.69 7.89 15.28
C ASN A 251 -12.16 6.44 15.42
N VAL A 252 -13.30 6.21 16.05
CA VAL A 252 -13.81 4.86 16.37
C VAL A 252 -15.18 4.59 15.76
N ASP A 253 -15.39 3.36 15.31
CA ASP A 253 -16.69 2.85 14.85
C ASP A 253 -17.21 1.81 15.84
N PHE A 254 -18.42 2.01 16.36
CA PHE A 254 -19.02 1.12 17.36
C PHE A 254 -20.55 1.12 17.22
N SER A 255 -21.17 0.01 17.64
CA SER A 255 -22.63 -0.15 17.67
C SER A 255 -23.16 0.13 19.08
N ALA A 256 -24.24 0.89 19.18
CA ALA A 256 -24.83 1.24 20.48
C ALA A 256 -26.34 1.46 20.37
N LYS A 257 -27.03 1.32 21.50
CA LYS A 257 -28.45 1.66 21.66
C LYS A 257 -28.57 3.08 22.18
N VAL A 258 -29.55 3.81 21.65
CA VAL A 258 -29.83 5.20 22.07
C VAL A 258 -30.74 5.18 23.30
N PHE A 259 -30.32 5.83 24.38
CA PHE A 259 -31.14 5.97 25.60
C PHE A 259 -31.54 7.41 25.90
N SER A 260 -30.86 8.41 25.31
CA SER A 260 -31.20 9.82 25.49
C SER A 260 -30.93 10.61 24.22
N VAL A 261 -31.81 11.56 23.92
CA VAL A 261 -31.66 12.47 22.77
C VAL A 261 -32.07 13.87 23.20
N GLU A 262 -31.09 14.76 23.29
CA GLU A 262 -31.31 16.18 23.55
C GLU A 262 -30.97 17.00 22.31
N VAL A 263 -31.81 17.99 21.98
CA VAL A 263 -31.59 18.86 20.82
C VAL A 263 -31.49 20.29 21.32
N ASN A 264 -30.35 20.92 21.06
CA ASN A 264 -30.06 22.30 21.40
C ASN A 264 -29.95 23.12 20.11
N GLU A 265 -30.75 24.18 20.01
CA GLU A 265 -30.75 25.06 18.84
C GLU A 265 -29.80 26.23 19.05
N TYR A 266 -28.86 26.43 18.13
CA TYR A 266 -27.90 27.52 18.13
C TYR A 266 -27.99 28.29 16.79
N GLY A 267 -28.92 29.25 16.73
CA GLY A 267 -29.20 29.99 15.49
C GLY A 267 -29.71 29.06 14.40
N ASP A 268 -29.09 29.09 13.21
CA ASP A 268 -29.44 28.23 12.07
C ASP A 268 -28.93 26.78 12.19
N ARG A 269 -28.21 26.42 13.27
CA ARG A 269 -27.66 25.07 13.46
C ARG A 269 -28.26 24.40 14.69
N LYS A 270 -28.77 23.18 14.52
CA LYS A 270 -29.18 22.33 15.64
C LYS A 270 -28.04 21.37 16.01
N ARG A 271 -27.70 21.35 17.30
CA ARG A 271 -26.79 20.38 17.91
C ARG A 271 -27.62 19.30 18.59
N ILE A 272 -27.30 18.05 18.32
CA ILE A 272 -27.99 16.87 18.84
C ILE A 272 -27.00 16.17 19.76
N ASN A 273 -27.35 16.02 21.04
CA ASN A 273 -26.60 15.25 22.01
C ASN A 273 -27.30 13.89 22.17
N LEU A 274 -26.57 12.81 21.90
CA LEU A 274 -27.06 11.44 21.94
C LEU A 274 -26.40 10.71 23.10
N GLY A 275 -27.20 10.18 24.03
CA GLY A 275 -26.75 9.20 25.00
C GLY A 275 -26.80 7.81 24.38
N LEU A 276 -25.66 7.16 24.31
CA LEU A 276 -25.46 5.83 23.72
C LEU A 276 -24.96 4.86 24.77
N PHE A 277 -25.47 3.62 24.77
CA PHE A 277 -24.98 2.54 25.64
C PHE A 277 -24.85 1.23 24.87
N ASP A 278 -23.95 0.37 25.35
CA ASP A 278 -23.69 -0.97 24.83
C ASP A 278 -24.22 -2.03 25.81
N ASP A 279 -24.51 -3.23 25.30
CA ASP A 279 -24.97 -4.38 26.07
C ASP A 279 -23.90 -4.88 27.07
N ALA A 280 -22.62 -4.55 26.83
CA ALA A 280 -21.52 -4.80 27.76
C ALA A 280 -21.51 -3.88 29.01
N GLY A 281 -22.31 -2.82 29.02
CA GLY A 281 -22.47 -1.91 30.17
C GLY A 281 -21.80 -0.54 30.04
N GLY A 282 -21.01 -0.31 28.98
CA GLY A 282 -20.41 0.99 28.68
C GLY A 282 -21.43 2.01 28.15
N ALA A 283 -21.27 3.29 28.50
CA ALA A 283 -22.13 4.38 28.02
C ALA A 283 -21.34 5.66 27.71
N VAL A 284 -21.65 6.31 26.59
CA VAL A 284 -21.00 7.53 26.10
C VAL A 284 -22.02 8.52 25.56
N TYR A 285 -21.70 9.81 25.67
CA TYR A 285 -22.45 10.88 25.01
C TYR A 285 -21.77 11.32 23.71
N ALA A 286 -22.48 11.20 22.59
CA ALA A 286 -22.04 11.67 21.28
C ALA A 286 -22.72 12.99 20.92
N ASN A 287 -21.96 13.94 20.37
CA ASN A 287 -22.48 15.22 19.89
C ASN A 287 -22.46 15.23 18.36
N ALA A 288 -23.61 15.49 17.75
CA ALA A 288 -23.74 15.62 16.30
C ALA A 288 -24.36 16.98 15.93
N TYR A 289 -24.04 17.46 14.73
CA TYR A 289 -24.70 18.62 14.15
C TYR A 289 -25.62 18.17 13.02
N GLN A 290 -26.78 18.80 12.92
CA GLN A 290 -27.73 18.53 11.85
C GLN A 290 -27.09 18.77 10.48
N ASN A 291 -27.29 17.83 9.55
CA ASN A 291 -26.82 17.91 8.18
C ASN A 291 -27.77 17.16 7.24
N THR A 292 -27.42 17.03 5.97
CA THR A 292 -28.25 16.31 4.98
C THR A 292 -28.47 14.83 5.30
N SER A 293 -27.60 14.20 6.10
CA SER A 293 -27.71 12.81 6.54
C SER A 293 -28.41 12.64 7.89
N ILE A 294 -28.36 13.66 8.75
CA ILE A 294 -29.04 13.73 10.05
C ILE A 294 -30.13 14.79 9.93
N ASN A 295 -31.27 14.42 9.34
CA ASN A 295 -32.40 15.30 9.09
C ASN A 295 -33.40 15.31 10.27
N ASP A 296 -34.39 16.23 10.26
CA ASP A 296 -35.37 16.36 11.35
C ASP A 296 -36.24 15.11 11.54
N GLU A 297 -36.47 14.33 10.47
CA GLU A 297 -37.21 13.06 10.53
C GLU A 297 -36.46 12.00 11.34
N LEU A 298 -35.17 11.80 11.04
CA LEU A 298 -34.29 10.89 11.76
C LEU A 298 -34.17 11.28 13.24
N VAL A 299 -34.05 12.57 13.54
CA VAL A 299 -33.99 13.07 14.93
C VAL A 299 -35.29 12.78 15.67
N THR A 300 -36.44 12.90 14.99
CA THR A 300 -37.75 12.58 15.57
C THR A 300 -37.91 11.08 15.82
N GLU A 301 -37.35 10.23 14.96
CA GLU A 301 -37.32 8.78 15.15
C GLU A 301 -36.41 8.36 16.31
N MET A 302 -35.20 8.93 16.40
CA MET A 302 -34.27 8.67 17.51
C MET A 302 -34.85 9.04 18.87
N LYS A 303 -35.65 10.13 18.96
CA LYS A 303 -36.36 10.49 20.20
C LYS A 303 -37.34 9.41 20.67
N LYS A 304 -37.97 8.69 19.74
CA LYS A 304 -38.86 7.56 20.07
C LYS A 304 -38.10 6.35 20.58
N TRP A 305 -36.84 6.17 20.19
CA TRP A 305 -36.00 5.07 20.67
C TRP A 305 -35.54 5.27 22.11
N GLY A 306 -35.21 6.51 22.51
CA GLY A 306 -34.80 6.84 23.89
C GLY A 306 -35.95 7.02 24.89
N THR A 307 -37.20 6.69 24.53
CA THR A 307 -38.38 6.82 25.41
C THR A 307 -39.01 5.48 25.82
N ASN A 308 -38.35 4.36 25.51
CA ASN A 308 -38.69 3.02 26.02
C ASN A 308 -37.63 2.55 27.03
#